data_AF-A0A9E8AY88-F1
#
_entry.id   AF-A0A9E8AY88-F1
#
_cell.length_a   1.000
_cell.length_b   1.000
_cell.length_c   1.000
_cell.angle_alpha   90.00
_cell.angle_beta   90.00
_cell.angle_gamma   90.00
#
_symmetry.space_group_name_H-M   'P 1'
#
loop_
_entity.id
_entity.type
_entity.pdbx_description
1 polymer ?
#
loop_
_entity_poly.entity_id
_entity_poly.type
_entity_poly.pdbx_seq_one_letter_code
_entity_poly.pdbx_strand_id
1 'polypeptide(L)'
;MSSQDNADRYISIARACLKAINDTATDSGSREEKIQAVYQAIDYAFQAEFAEQRQAVAVMASVLERIASGKLSADESATLARITLDQHPAATDQGQVH
;
A
#
# COMPACT_ATOMS: atom_id res chain seq x y z
N MET A 1 5.35 -13.00 -4.44
CA MET A 1 4.61 -12.70 -3.19
C MET A 1 4.65 -13.95 -2.32
N SER A 2 5.46 -13.94 -1.27
CA SER A 2 5.50 -15.08 -0.35
C SER A 2 4.20 -15.09 0.47
N SER A 3 3.73 -16.28 0.86
CA SER A 3 2.55 -16.41 1.74
C SER A 3 2.75 -15.74 3.10
N GLN A 4 4.00 -15.44 3.47
CA GLN A 4 4.41 -14.80 4.71
C GLN A 4 4.09 -13.30 4.74
N ASP A 5 4.37 -12.56 3.65
CA ASP A 5 4.07 -11.11 3.58
C ASP A 5 2.56 -10.84 3.69
N ASN A 6 1.75 -11.73 3.11
CA ASN A 6 0.31 -11.64 3.25
C ASN A 6 -0.13 -11.96 4.69
N ALA A 7 0.48 -12.95 5.34
CA ALA A 7 0.17 -13.32 6.72
C ALA A 7 0.49 -12.18 7.70
N ASP A 8 1.63 -11.52 7.55
CA ASP A 8 2.02 -10.38 8.40
C ASP A 8 1.07 -9.18 8.23
N ARG A 9 0.62 -8.92 6.99
CA ARG A 9 -0.42 -7.91 6.70
C ARG A 9 -1.75 -8.27 7.35
N TYR A 10 -2.21 -9.52 7.24
CA TYR A 10 -3.44 -9.96 7.92
C TYR A 10 -3.32 -9.87 9.44
N ILE A 11 -2.14 -10.14 10.01
CA ILE A 11 -1.88 -10.03 11.45
C ILE A 11 -1.90 -8.56 11.90
N SER A 12 -1.32 -7.63 11.12
CA SER A 12 -1.36 -6.19 11.42
C SER A 12 -2.79 -5.68 11.50
N ILE A 13 -3.59 -6.04 10.50
CA ILE A 13 -5.01 -5.68 10.40
C ILE A 13 -5.79 -6.30 11.57
N ALA A 14 -5.58 -7.58 11.87
CA ALA A 14 -6.24 -8.24 12.99
C ALA A 14 -5.88 -7.60 14.35
N ARG A 15 -4.63 -7.16 14.56
CA ARG A 15 -4.24 -6.42 15.77
C ARG A 15 -4.91 -5.05 15.85
N ALA A 16 -5.04 -4.33 14.73
CA ALA A 16 -5.77 -3.08 14.68
C ALA A 16 -7.26 -3.27 15.01
N CYS A 17 -7.89 -4.33 14.49
CA CYS A 17 -9.25 -4.72 14.87
C CYS A 17 -9.37 -4.97 16.38
N LEU A 18 -8.46 -5.77 16.94
CA LEU A 18 -8.48 -6.15 18.35
C LEU A 18 -8.30 -4.93 19.26
N LYS A 19 -7.42 -4.00 18.87
CA LYS A 19 -7.21 -2.73 19.57
C LYS A 19 -8.47 -1.86 19.53
N ALA A 20 -9.10 -1.71 18.37
CA ALA A 20 -10.34 -0.94 18.24
C ALA A 20 -11.49 -1.55 19.07
N ILE A 21 -11.58 -2.88 19.16
CA ILE A 21 -12.54 -3.56 20.05
C ILE A 21 -12.26 -3.26 21.53
N ASN A 22 -10.99 -3.26 21.95
CA ASN A 22 -10.63 -2.94 23.33
C ASN A 22 -10.87 -1.47 23.68
N ASP A 23 -10.51 -0.55 22.77
CA ASP A 23 -10.72 0.88 22.95
C ASP A 23 -12.23 1.21 23.03
N THR A 24 -13.04 0.59 22.18
CA THR A 24 -14.49 0.71 22.22
C THR A 24 -15.13 0.02 23.43
N ALA A 25 -14.57 -1.09 23.94
CA ALA A 25 -15.06 -1.72 25.15
C ALA A 25 -14.98 -0.79 26.37
N THR A 26 -13.98 0.10 26.41
CA THR A 26 -13.79 1.09 27.48
C THR A 26 -14.62 2.38 27.32
N ASP A 27 -15.21 2.61 26.14
CA ASP A 27 -15.97 3.82 25.83
C ASP A 27 -17.48 3.66 26.14
N SER A 28 -18.18 4.72 26.53
CA SER A 28 -19.59 4.65 26.98
C SER A 28 -20.63 4.68 25.84
N GLY A 29 -20.21 4.43 24.59
CA GLY A 29 -21.09 4.42 23.42
C GLY A 29 -22.04 3.21 23.35
N SER A 30 -23.10 3.34 22.56
CA SER A 30 -23.98 2.23 22.18
C SER A 30 -23.20 1.15 21.43
N ARG A 31 -23.69 -0.09 21.47
CA ARG A 31 -23.05 -1.24 20.80
C ARG A 31 -22.85 -0.99 19.30
N GLU A 32 -23.81 -0.34 18.67
CA GLU A 32 -23.79 0.03 17.25
C GLU A 32 -22.68 1.05 16.93
N GLU A 33 -22.46 2.06 17.77
CA GLU A 33 -21.36 3.04 17.60
C GLU A 33 -19.99 2.37 17.70
N LYS A 34 -19.84 1.43 18.63
CA LYS A 34 -18.61 0.65 18.81
C LYS A 34 -18.30 -0.21 17.60
N ILE A 35 -19.32 -0.88 17.05
CA ILE A 35 -19.19 -1.68 15.82
C ILE A 35 -18.77 -0.79 14.65
N GLN A 36 -19.40 0.38 14.50
CA GLN A 36 -19.07 1.33 13.44
C GLN A 36 -17.63 1.85 13.55
N ALA A 37 -17.16 2.17 14.76
CA ALA A 37 -15.79 2.61 15.01
C ALA A 37 -14.76 1.53 14.64
N VAL A 38 -15.04 0.26 14.93
CA VAL A 38 -14.18 -0.86 14.51
C VAL A 38 -14.10 -0.96 12.98
N TYR A 39 -15.22 -0.86 12.27
CA TYR A 39 -15.20 -0.88 10.81
C TYR A 39 -14.40 0.28 10.21
N GLN A 40 -14.53 1.49 10.76
CA GLN A 40 -13.75 2.65 10.31
C GLN A 40 -12.26 2.49 10.59
N ALA A 41 -11.89 1.95 11.75
CA ALA A 41 -10.49 1.68 12.09
C ALA A 41 -9.87 0.62 11.15
N ILE A 42 -10.66 -0.40 10.78
CA ILE A 42 -10.27 -1.40 9.79
C ILE A 42 -10.03 -0.73 8.45
N ASP A 43 -11.02 0.00 7.93
CA ASP A 43 -10.92 0.65 6.62
C ASP A 43 -9.72 1.61 6.57
N TYR A 44 -9.49 2.38 7.63
CA TYR A 44 -8.32 3.23 7.75
C TYR A 44 -7.00 2.45 7.73
N ALA A 45 -6.89 1.36 8.50
CA ALA A 45 -5.70 0.52 8.52
C ALA A 45 -5.43 -0.10 7.14
N PHE A 46 -6.45 -0.63 6.47
CA PHE A 46 -6.33 -1.12 5.10
C PHE A 46 -5.87 -0.01 4.16
N GLN A 47 -6.50 1.17 4.20
CA GLN A 47 -6.13 2.28 3.34
C GLN A 47 -4.68 2.73 3.57
N ALA A 48 -4.22 2.76 4.82
CA ALA A 48 -2.84 3.12 5.16
C ALA A 48 -1.82 2.10 4.62
N GLU A 49 -2.08 0.80 4.80
CA GLU A 49 -1.22 -0.29 4.30
C GLU A 49 -1.06 -0.29 2.78
N PHE A 50 -2.07 0.19 2.05
CA PHE A 50 -2.04 0.29 0.60
C PHE A 50 -1.62 1.68 0.09
N ALA A 51 -1.38 2.66 0.98
CA ALA A 51 -1.09 4.04 0.56
C ALA A 51 0.22 4.12 -0.23
N GLU A 52 1.28 3.47 0.25
CA GLU A 52 2.58 3.43 -0.43
C GLU A 52 2.49 2.71 -1.78
N GLN A 53 1.80 1.57 -1.83
CA GLN A 53 1.58 0.84 -3.09
C GLN A 53 0.77 1.66 -4.10
N ARG A 54 -0.31 2.35 -3.66
CA ARG A 54 -1.09 3.23 -4.54
C ARG A 54 -0.24 4.39 -5.05
N GLN A 55 0.61 4.96 -4.21
CA GLN A 55 1.53 6.03 -4.59
C GLN A 55 2.54 5.56 -5.63
N ALA A 56 3.14 4.38 -5.43
CA ALA A 56 4.06 3.77 -6.39
C ALA A 56 3.39 3.55 -7.76
N VAL A 57 2.17 3.01 -7.78
CA VAL A 57 1.40 2.82 -9.02
C VAL A 57 1.08 4.16 -9.69
N ALA A 58 0.70 5.18 -8.94
CA ALA A 58 0.42 6.51 -9.48
C ALA A 58 1.66 7.15 -10.13
N VAL A 59 2.83 7.01 -9.48
CA VAL A 59 4.10 7.49 -10.04
C VAL A 59 4.42 6.75 -11.34
N MET A 60 4.33 5.42 -11.37
CA MET A 60 4.55 4.63 -12.58
C MET A 60 3.60 5.01 -13.71
N ALA A 61 2.31 5.21 -13.42
CA ALA A 61 1.32 5.66 -14.41
C ALA A 61 1.71 7.02 -15.01
N SER A 62 2.10 7.99 -14.17
CA SER A 62 2.51 9.32 -14.63
C SER A 62 3.76 9.29 -15.52
N VAL A 63 4.71 8.39 -15.24
CA VAL A 63 5.91 8.20 -16.04
C VAL A 63 5.57 7.57 -17.38
N LEU A 64 4.69 6.56 -17.41
CA LEU A 64 4.21 5.96 -18.64
C LEU A 64 3.45 6.97 -19.51
N GLU A 65 2.60 7.81 -18.92
CA GLU A 65 1.94 8.92 -19.64
C GLU A 65 2.97 9.88 -20.24
N ARG A 66 4.03 10.22 -19.49
CA ARG A 66 5.10 11.10 -19.96
C ARG A 66 5.85 10.49 -21.15
N ILE A 67 6.16 9.19 -21.10
CA ILE A 67 6.81 8.46 -22.21
C ILE A 67 5.86 8.39 -23.41
N ALA A 68 4.60 8.02 -23.19
CA ALA A 68 3.57 7.90 -24.23
C ALA A 68 3.26 9.24 -24.92
N SER A 69 3.53 10.38 -24.27
CA SER A 69 3.36 11.71 -24.86
C SER A 69 4.24 11.97 -26.10
N GLY A 70 5.28 11.16 -26.33
CA GLY A 70 6.19 11.29 -27.46
C GLY A 70 7.10 12.53 -27.41
N LYS A 71 7.10 13.26 -26.28
CA LYS A 71 7.90 14.48 -26.09
C LYS A 71 9.34 14.22 -25.63
N LEU A 72 9.65 12.97 -25.28
CA LEU A 72 10.96 12.54 -24.83
C LEU A 72 11.64 11.76 -25.97
N SER A 73 12.94 11.93 -26.11
CA SER A 73 13.75 11.02 -26.93
C SER A 73 13.75 9.61 -26.34
N ALA A 74 14.21 8.63 -27.13
CA ALA A 74 14.34 7.24 -26.66
C ALA A 74 15.26 7.13 -25.44
N ASP A 75 16.35 7.90 -25.41
CA ASP A 75 17.33 7.89 -24.31
C ASP A 75 16.78 8.55 -23.03
N GLU A 76 16.07 9.69 -23.17
CA GLU A 76 15.40 10.34 -22.04
C GLU A 76 14.28 9.47 -21.46
N SER A 77 13.54 8.77 -22.32
CA SER A 77 12.49 7.82 -21.91
C SER A 77 13.09 6.64 -21.14
N ALA A 78 14.19 6.06 -21.65
CA ALA A 78 14.88 4.96 -21.00
C ALA A 78 15.50 5.37 -19.66
N THR A 79 16.01 6.60 -19.57
CA THR A 79 16.57 7.17 -18.34
C THR A 79 15.48 7.41 -17.30
N LEU A 80 14.35 8.01 -17.70
CA LEU A 80 13.21 8.25 -16.81
C LEU A 80 12.64 6.93 -16.26
N ALA A 81 12.51 5.90 -17.11
CA ALA A 81 12.07 4.58 -16.69
C ALA A 81 13.03 3.96 -15.65
N ARG A 82 14.35 4.03 -15.89
CA ARG A 82 15.36 3.47 -14.98
C ARG A 82 15.35 4.15 -13.60
N ILE A 83 15.32 5.48 -13.57
CA ILE A 83 15.22 6.24 -12.32
C ILE A 83 13.95 5.85 -11.55
N THR A 84 12.83 5.67 -12.25
CA THR A 84 11.56 5.29 -11.62
C THR A 84 11.62 3.88 -11.01
N LEU A 85 12.32 2.95 -11.66
CA LEU A 85 12.56 1.61 -11.12
C LEU A 85 13.52 1.62 -9.92
N ASP A 86 14.58 2.42 -9.98
CA ASP A 86 15.59 2.52 -8.91
C ASP A 86 15.03 3.20 -7.64
N GLN A 87 14.05 4.10 -7.79
CA GLN A 87 13.37 4.78 -6.68
C GLN A 87 12.33 3.91 -5.97
N HIS A 88 12.12 2.65 -6.39
CA HIS A 88 11.18 1.73 -5.77
C HIS A 88 11.91 0.55 -5.09
N PRO A 89 12.32 0.66 -3.81
CA PRO A 89 13.17 -0.35 -3.17
C PRO A 89 12.45 -1.67 -2.79
N ALA A 90 11.20 -1.90 -3.19
CA ALA A 90 10.42 -3.07 -2.74
C ALA A 90 10.12 -4.12 -3.83
N ALA A 91 10.72 -4.05 -5.03
CA ALA A 91 10.45 -5.02 -6.11
C ALA A 91 11.68 -5.71 -6.70
N THR A 92 12.89 -5.31 -6.33
CA THR A 92 14.12 -5.76 -7.01
C THR A 92 14.81 -6.98 -6.39
N ASP A 93 14.23 -7.61 -5.35
CA ASP A 93 14.71 -8.90 -4.82
C ASP A 93 13.78 -10.08 -5.18
N GLN A 94 13.34 -10.13 -6.44
CA GLN A 94 12.67 -11.30 -7.04
C GLN A 94 13.35 -11.72 -8.36
N GLY A 95 14.68 -11.58 -8.42
CA GLY A 95 15.49 -11.82 -9.62
C GLY A 95 16.57 -12.89 -9.51
N GLN A 96 16.70 -13.60 -8.39
CA GLN A 96 17.61 -14.75 -8.27
C GLN A 96 16.84 -16.00 -7.84
N VAL A 97 16.41 -16.77 -8.84
CA VAL A 97 16.00 -18.16 -8.69
C VAL A 97 17.24 -18.99 -9.03
N HIS A 98 17.75 -19.75 -8.07
CA HIS A 98 18.78 -20.78 -8.26
C HIS A 98 18.12 -22.14 -8.46
#